data_AF-A0A2D8YER4-F1
#
_entry.id   AF-A0A2D8YER4-F1
#
_cell.length_a   1.000
_cell.length_b   1.000
_cell.length_c   1.000
_cell.angle_alpha   90.00
_cell.angle_beta   90.00
_cell.angle_gamma   90.00
#
_symmetry.space_group_name_H-M   'P 1'
#
loop_
_entity.id
_entity.type
_entity.pdbx_description
1 polymer ?
#
loop_
_entity_poly.entity_id
_entity_poly.type
_entity_poly.pdbx_seq_one_letter_code
_entity_poly.pdbx_strand_id
1 'polypeptide(L)'
;MSKPRINLRLAGDIYAKLDEATQRPGATKSAIIEQALREYFDPKIRMGLEERILERLNAVDIRQGEIERDVGFTLEALGQFVFYWLTRTDPLPDGERDAAHALGQRRFEFFVEQVAARIRQGRSVADRLNDLESDESRSGED
;
A
#
# COMPACT_ATOMS: atom_id res chain seq x y z
N MET A 1 -2.64 -7.02 -44.40
CA MET A 1 -1.82 -8.17 -44.85
C MET A 1 -2.71 -9.39 -44.97
N SER A 2 -2.48 -10.28 -45.94
CA SER A 2 -3.20 -11.55 -46.05
C SER A 2 -2.83 -12.46 -44.87
N LYS A 3 -3.83 -13.12 -44.26
CA LYS A 3 -3.59 -14.10 -43.20
C LYS A 3 -3.19 -15.44 -43.86
N PRO A 4 -1.99 -15.98 -43.63
CA PRO A 4 -1.59 -17.26 -44.20
C PRO A 4 -2.49 -18.38 -43.66
N ARG A 5 -2.88 -19.32 -44.53
CA ARG A 5 -3.69 -20.48 -44.15
C ARG A 5 -2.79 -21.56 -43.54
N ILE A 6 -3.13 -22.01 -42.34
CA ILE A 6 -2.40 -23.07 -41.62
C ILE A 6 -3.38 -24.20 -41.35
N ASN A 7 -3.00 -25.44 -41.64
CA ASN A 7 -3.76 -26.64 -41.29
C ASN A 7 -3.11 -27.28 -40.05
N LEU A 8 -3.87 -27.36 -38.95
CA LEU A 8 -3.39 -27.85 -37.66
C LEU A 8 -4.22 -29.07 -37.24
N ARG A 9 -3.56 -30.08 -36.69
CA ARG A 9 -4.25 -31.18 -35.99
C ARG A 9 -4.24 -30.88 -34.50
N LEU A 10 -5.41 -30.90 -33.88
CA LEU A 10 -5.59 -30.72 -32.44
C LEU A 10 -5.99 -32.04 -31.80
N ALA A 11 -5.58 -32.25 -30.55
CA ALA A 11 -6.13 -33.33 -29.74
C ALA A 11 -7.64 -33.13 -29.55
N GLY A 12 -8.39 -34.23 -29.43
CA GLY A 12 -9.85 -34.20 -29.41
C GLY A 12 -10.44 -33.38 -28.26
N ASP A 13 -9.81 -33.44 -27.09
CA ASP A 13 -10.18 -32.67 -25.90
C ASP A 13 -9.96 -31.16 -26.07
N ILE A 14 -8.84 -30.77 -26.68
CA ILE A 14 -8.53 -29.35 -26.99
C ILE A 14 -9.49 -28.82 -28.06
N TYR A 15 -9.80 -29.63 -29.07
CA TYR A 15 -10.78 -29.26 -30.10
C TYR A 15 -12.16 -29.04 -29.48
N ALA A 16 -12.61 -29.90 -28.57
CA ALA A 16 -13.89 -29.75 -27.89
C ALA A 16 -13.97 -28.44 -27.08
N LYS A 17 -12.92 -28.10 -26.32
CA LYS A 17 -12.82 -26.82 -25.58
C LYS A 17 -12.85 -25.61 -26.52
N LEU A 18 -12.16 -25.70 -27.65
CA LEU A 18 -12.15 -24.63 -28.65
C LEU A 18 -13.55 -24.46 -29.28
N ASP A 19 -14.24 -25.55 -29.58
CA ASP A 19 -15.58 -25.54 -30.15
C ASP A 19 -16.59 -24.92 -29.18
N GLU A 20 -16.54 -25.31 -27.91
CA GLU A 20 -17.34 -24.72 -26.82
C GLU A 20 -17.08 -23.20 -26.69
N ALA A 21 -15.82 -22.78 -26.71
CA ALA A 21 -15.45 -21.37 -26.62
C ALA A 21 -15.99 -20.52 -27.79
N THR A 22 -16.29 -21.13 -28.94
CA THR A 22 -16.89 -20.46 -30.11
C THR A 22 -18.40 -20.45 -30.14
N GLN A 23 -19.08 -21.06 -29.16
CA GLN A 23 -20.54 -20.98 -29.06
C GLN A 23 -21.04 -19.58 -28.65
N ARG A 24 -20.13 -18.71 -28.17
CA ARG A 24 -20.45 -17.31 -27.84
C ARG A 24 -20.51 -16.46 -29.12
N PRO A 25 -21.53 -15.59 -29.29
CA PRO A 25 -21.62 -14.70 -30.45
C PRO A 25 -20.37 -13.81 -30.59
N GLY A 26 -19.79 -13.79 -31.79
CA GLY A 26 -18.64 -12.92 -32.11
C GLY A 26 -17.25 -13.55 -31.99
N ALA A 27 -17.12 -14.79 -31.51
CA ALA A 27 -15.83 -15.49 -31.42
C ALA A 27 -15.70 -16.58 -32.50
N THR A 28 -14.72 -16.46 -33.39
CA THR A 28 -14.39 -17.52 -34.38
C THR A 28 -13.21 -18.36 -33.90
N LYS A 29 -13.13 -19.63 -34.35
CA LYS A 29 -11.99 -20.52 -34.02
C LYS A 29 -10.65 -19.87 -34.37
N SER A 30 -10.58 -19.23 -35.52
CA SER A 30 -9.39 -18.50 -35.96
C SER A 30 -9.06 -17.31 -35.06
N ALA A 31 -10.06 -16.56 -34.59
CA ALA A 31 -9.82 -15.42 -33.70
C ALA A 31 -9.30 -15.87 -32.32
N ILE A 32 -9.85 -16.96 -31.78
CA ILE A 32 -9.39 -17.53 -30.50
C ILE A 32 -7.96 -18.06 -30.63
N ILE A 33 -7.67 -18.83 -31.68
CA ILE A 33 -6.31 -19.35 -31.92
C ILE A 33 -5.31 -18.20 -32.12
N GLU A 34 -5.69 -17.17 -32.89
CA GLU A 34 -4.82 -16.01 -33.12
C GLU A 34 -4.56 -15.24 -31.82
N GLN A 35 -5.58 -15.08 -30.96
CA GLN A 35 -5.44 -14.45 -29.64
C GLN A 35 -4.54 -15.29 -28.73
N ALA A 36 -4.75 -16.59 -28.64
CA ALA A 36 -3.94 -17.50 -27.84
C ALA A 36 -2.47 -17.49 -28.29
N LEU A 37 -2.20 -17.42 -29.60
CA LEU A 37 -0.84 -17.29 -30.14
C LEU A 37 -0.23 -15.93 -29.81
N ARG A 38 -0.98 -14.82 -29.92
CA ARG A 38 -0.49 -13.50 -29.50
C ARG A 38 -0.12 -13.50 -28.02
N GLU A 39 -0.96 -14.07 -27.19
CA GLU A 39 -0.70 -14.23 -25.75
C GLU A 39 0.53 -15.10 -25.49
N TYR A 40 0.67 -16.24 -26.18
CA TYR A 40 1.83 -17.11 -26.06
C TYR A 40 3.14 -16.40 -26.46
N PHE A 41 3.11 -15.51 -27.45
CA PHE A 41 4.27 -14.73 -27.89
C PHE A 41 4.46 -13.41 -27.13
N ASP A 42 3.56 -13.01 -26.23
CA ASP A 42 3.70 -11.78 -25.45
C ASP A 42 4.84 -11.93 -24.42
N PRO A 43 5.89 -11.09 -24.48
CA PRO A 43 6.98 -11.10 -23.49
C PRO A 43 6.49 -10.94 -22.05
N LYS A 44 5.36 -10.24 -21.84
CA LYS A 44 4.76 -10.11 -20.51
C LYS A 44 4.29 -11.45 -20.01
N ILE A 45 3.72 -12.32 -20.85
CA ILE A 45 3.31 -13.68 -20.46
C ILE A 45 4.52 -14.59 -20.21
N ARG A 46 5.68 -14.30 -20.82
CA ARG A 46 6.95 -14.97 -20.49
C ARG A 46 7.49 -14.62 -19.11
N MET A 47 7.26 -13.40 -18.61
CA MET A 47 7.29 -13.15 -17.16
C MET A 47 6.06 -13.84 -16.57
N GLY A 48 6.24 -15.11 -16.18
CA GLY A 48 5.19 -15.93 -15.61
C GLY A 48 4.45 -15.18 -14.50
N LEU A 49 3.20 -15.57 -14.26
CA LEU A 49 2.43 -15.03 -13.14
C LEU A 49 3.24 -15.05 -11.83
N GLU A 50 4.05 -16.09 -11.64
CA GLU A 50 4.98 -16.26 -10.53
C GLU A 50 6.01 -15.12 -10.41
N GLU A 51 6.67 -14.74 -11.50
CA GLU A 51 7.66 -13.64 -11.51
C GLU A 51 7.01 -12.31 -11.10
N ARG A 52 5.82 -12.01 -11.65
CA ARG A 52 5.10 -10.78 -11.33
C ARG A 52 4.62 -10.75 -9.87
N ILE A 53 4.26 -11.92 -9.34
CA ILE A 53 3.91 -12.06 -7.93
C ILE A 53 5.14 -11.83 -7.05
N LEU A 54 6.29 -12.40 -7.41
CA LEU A 54 7.56 -12.21 -6.68
C LEU A 54 7.99 -10.75 -6.68
N GLU A 55 7.94 -10.05 -7.81
CA GLU A 55 8.24 -8.61 -7.89
C GLU A 55 7.32 -7.79 -6.98
N ARG A 56 6.02 -8.10 -6.98
CA ARG A 56 5.05 -7.41 -6.13
C ARG A 56 5.27 -7.72 -4.65
N LEU A 57 5.61 -8.96 -4.30
CA LEU A 57 5.95 -9.34 -2.93
C LEU A 57 7.21 -8.63 -2.46
N ASN A 58 8.26 -8.57 -3.28
CA ASN A 58 9.47 -7.83 -2.97
C ASN A 58 9.17 -6.34 -2.72
N ALA A 59 8.31 -5.72 -3.52
CA ALA A 59 7.89 -4.34 -3.29
C ALA A 59 7.11 -4.17 -1.97
N VAL A 60 6.34 -5.17 -1.54
CA VAL A 60 5.65 -5.18 -0.23
C VAL A 60 6.65 -5.32 0.91
N ASP A 61 7.63 -6.23 0.79
CA ASP A 61 8.66 -6.44 1.81
C ASP A 61 9.51 -5.19 2.04
N ILE A 62 9.88 -4.49 0.97
CA ILE A 62 10.62 -3.21 1.08
C ILE A 62 9.80 -2.18 1.87
N ARG A 63 8.52 -2.00 1.51
CA ARG A 63 7.63 -1.05 2.21
C ARG A 63 7.38 -1.47 3.67
N GLN A 64 7.33 -2.77 3.94
CA GLN A 64 7.20 -3.29 5.29
C GLN A 64 8.43 -2.94 6.13
N GLY A 65 9.65 -3.08 5.57
CA GLY A 65 10.88 -2.67 6.22
C GLY A 65 10.97 -1.16 6.50
N GLU A 66 10.45 -0.33 5.58
CA GLU A 66 10.33 1.12 5.80
C GLU A 66 9.40 1.44 6.97
N ILE A 67 8.22 0.80 7.03
CA ILE A 67 7.26 0.96 8.15
C ILE A 67 7.89 0.53 9.47
N GLU A 68 8.60 -0.60 9.50
CA GLU A 68 9.28 -1.09 10.71
C GLU A 68 10.33 -0.09 11.22
N ARG A 69 11.08 0.54 10.30
CA ARG A 69 12.04 1.59 10.64
C ARG A 69 11.35 2.83 11.21
N ASP A 70 10.28 3.30 10.58
CA ASP A 70 9.54 4.47 11.03
C ASP A 70 8.87 4.26 12.39
N VAL A 71 8.36 3.04 12.64
CA VAL A 71 7.86 2.62 13.95
C VAL A 71 8.99 2.62 14.98
N GLY A 72 10.17 2.11 14.62
CA GLY A 72 11.37 2.17 15.47
C GLY A 72 11.74 3.60 15.86
N PHE A 73 11.81 4.52 14.90
CA PHE A 73 12.07 5.94 15.17
C PHE A 73 11.00 6.59 16.05
N THR A 74 9.73 6.26 15.83
CA THR A 74 8.63 6.76 16.66
C THR A 74 8.75 6.27 18.10
N LEU A 75 9.12 4.99 18.30
CA LEU A 75 9.31 4.41 19.62
C LEU A 75 10.50 5.05 20.35
N GLU A 76 11.62 5.28 19.67
CA GLU A 76 12.78 5.99 20.23
C GLU A 76 12.43 7.43 20.62
N ALA A 77 11.73 8.16 19.74
CA ALA A 77 11.30 9.53 20.02
C ALA A 77 10.33 9.59 21.22
N LEU A 78 9.39 8.65 21.31
CA LEU A 78 8.47 8.54 22.44
C LEU A 78 9.21 8.17 23.73
N GLY A 79 10.12 7.20 23.68
CA GLY A 79 10.95 6.81 24.81
C GLY A 79 11.77 7.97 25.35
N GLN A 80 12.38 8.74 24.45
CA GLN A 80 13.13 9.94 24.80
C GLN A 80 12.23 11.03 25.39
N PHE A 81 11.04 11.24 24.83
CA PHE A 81 10.05 12.19 25.38
C PHE A 81 9.64 11.81 26.80
N VAL A 82 9.30 10.53 27.05
CA VAL A 82 8.91 10.03 28.37
C VAL A 82 10.07 10.14 29.35
N PHE A 83 11.28 9.76 28.95
CA PHE A 83 12.47 9.88 29.81
C PHE A 83 12.73 11.34 30.19
N TYR A 84 12.69 12.26 29.23
CA TYR A 84 12.86 13.69 29.48
C TYR A 84 11.76 14.21 30.41
N TRP A 85 10.51 13.82 30.18
CA TRP A 85 9.38 14.20 31.03
C TRP A 85 9.55 13.72 32.47
N LEU A 86 10.00 12.48 32.70
CA LEU A 86 10.22 11.94 34.05
C LEU A 86 11.43 12.53 34.77
N THR A 87 12.45 12.98 34.04
CA THR A 87 13.72 13.45 34.63
C THR A 87 13.82 14.97 34.79
N ARG A 88 13.04 15.74 34.02
CA ARG A 88 13.12 17.21 33.96
C ARG A 88 11.86 17.92 34.45
N THR A 89 10.76 17.20 34.65
CA THR A 89 9.54 17.80 35.21
C THR A 89 9.65 17.83 36.73
N ASP A 90 9.53 19.02 37.33
CA ASP A 90 9.52 19.16 38.78
C ASP A 90 8.36 18.35 39.40
N PRO A 91 8.61 17.56 40.46
CA PRO A 91 7.56 16.79 41.10
C PRO A 91 6.53 17.74 41.74
N LEU A 92 5.26 17.46 41.49
CA LEU A 92 4.17 18.26 42.03
C LEU A 92 4.08 18.14 43.56
N PRO A 93 3.75 19.25 44.27
CA PRO A 93 3.47 19.22 45.70
C PRO A 93 2.42 18.17 46.06
N ASP A 94 2.59 17.51 47.21
CA ASP A 94 1.77 16.38 47.65
C ASP A 94 0.26 16.64 47.62
N GLY A 95 -0.18 17.86 47.96
CA GLY A 95 -1.59 18.25 47.96
C GLY A 95 -2.18 18.55 46.58
N GLU A 96 -1.35 18.70 45.54
CA GLU A 96 -1.80 19.05 44.19
C GLU A 96 -1.81 17.86 43.23
N ARG A 97 -1.22 16.72 43.64
CA ARG A 97 -1.08 15.53 42.78
C ARG A 97 -2.41 15.03 42.24
N ASP A 98 -3.41 14.83 43.10
CA ASP A 98 -4.71 14.28 42.67
C ASP A 98 -5.43 15.24 41.69
N ALA A 99 -5.36 16.54 41.95
CA ALA A 99 -5.97 17.55 41.08
C ALA A 99 -5.24 17.62 39.72
N ALA A 100 -3.92 17.56 39.72
CA ALA A 100 -3.11 17.53 38.50
C ALA A 100 -3.30 16.23 37.69
N HIS A 101 -3.41 15.08 38.36
CA HIS A 101 -3.74 13.81 37.72
C HIS A 101 -5.12 13.87 37.05
N ALA A 102 -6.14 14.34 37.76
CA ALA A 102 -7.49 14.49 37.21
C ALA A 102 -7.53 15.47 36.01
N LEU A 103 -6.79 16.57 36.06
CA LEU A 103 -6.66 17.51 34.95
C LEU A 103 -5.92 16.88 33.75
N GLY A 104 -4.85 16.14 34.01
CA GLY A 104 -4.09 15.41 32.99
C GLY A 104 -4.96 14.40 32.26
N GLN A 105 -5.77 13.63 32.99
CA GLN A 105 -6.70 12.66 32.41
C GLN A 105 -7.74 13.34 31.50
N ARG A 106 -8.37 14.44 31.95
CA ARG A 106 -9.31 15.21 31.13
C ARG A 106 -8.69 15.75 29.85
N ARG A 107 -7.45 16.26 29.93
CA ARG A 107 -6.71 16.76 28.76
C ARG A 107 -6.37 15.64 27.78
N PHE A 108 -5.99 14.46 28.29
CA PHE A 108 -5.69 13.31 27.47
C PHE A 108 -6.94 12.80 26.74
N GLU A 109 -8.07 12.66 27.43
CA GLU A 109 -9.35 12.28 26.83
C GLU A 109 -9.74 13.24 25.70
N PHE A 110 -9.64 14.55 25.94
CA PHE A 110 -9.88 15.57 24.92
C PHE A 110 -8.92 15.44 23.72
N PHE A 111 -7.62 15.20 23.96
CA PHE A 111 -6.65 14.95 22.90
C PHE A 111 -7.03 13.70 22.06
N VAL A 112 -7.42 12.60 22.70
CA VAL A 112 -7.87 11.38 22.01
C VAL A 112 -9.08 11.66 21.12
N GLU A 113 -10.06 12.44 21.60
CA GLU A 113 -11.21 12.87 20.81
C GLU A 113 -10.80 13.69 19.58
N GLN A 114 -9.85 14.62 19.74
CA GLN A 114 -9.32 15.43 18.64
C GLN A 114 -8.58 14.58 17.60
N VAL A 115 -7.76 13.62 18.04
CA VAL A 115 -7.07 12.68 17.15
C VAL A 115 -8.09 11.82 16.39
N ALA A 116 -9.08 11.26 17.08
CA ALA A 116 -10.12 10.44 16.47
C ALA A 116 -10.94 11.24 15.45
N ALA A 117 -11.30 12.49 15.77
CA ALA A 117 -11.99 13.39 14.85
C ALA A 117 -11.16 13.67 13.59
N ARG A 118 -9.86 13.89 13.76
CA ARG A 118 -8.93 14.16 12.67
C ARG A 118 -8.69 12.95 11.77
N ILE A 119 -8.58 11.75 12.33
CA ILE A 119 -8.53 10.49 11.57
C ILE A 119 -9.79 10.32 10.73
N ARG A 120 -10.98 10.56 11.31
CA ARG A 120 -12.25 10.50 10.57
C ARG A 120 -12.34 11.52 9.43
N GLN A 121 -11.65 12.65 9.53
CA GLN A 121 -11.57 13.68 8.49
C GLN A 121 -10.56 13.34 7.39
N GLY A 122 -9.83 12.22 7.50
CA GLY A 122 -8.87 11.77 6.49
C GLY A 122 -7.63 12.67 6.38
N ARG A 123 -7.32 13.46 7.41
CA ARG A 123 -6.13 14.33 7.45
C ARG A 123 -5.19 13.89 8.55
N SER A 124 -4.18 13.10 8.22
CA SER A 124 -3.19 12.67 9.21
C SER A 124 -2.21 13.80 9.57
N VAL A 125 -1.41 13.59 10.61
CA VAL A 125 -0.27 14.47 10.90
C VAL A 125 0.82 14.28 9.85
N ALA A 126 0.97 13.06 9.33
CA ALA A 126 1.91 12.74 8.26
C ALA A 126 1.59 13.50 6.96
N ASP A 127 0.32 13.62 6.59
CA ASP A 127 -0.08 14.41 5.41
C ASP A 127 0.37 15.87 5.54
N ARG A 128 0.21 16.45 6.74
CA ARG A 128 0.64 17.82 7.02
C ARG A 128 2.17 17.96 7.01
N LEU A 129 2.90 16.94 7.44
CA LEU A 129 4.36 16.96 7.40
C LEU A 129 4.87 16.90 5.96
N ASN A 130 4.26 16.04 5.13
CA ASN A 130 4.55 15.95 3.71
C ASN A 130 4.22 17.28 2.98
N ASP A 131 3.11 17.93 3.33
CA ASP A 131 2.76 19.26 2.80
C ASP A 131 3.84 20.31 3.13
N LEU A 132 4.41 20.26 4.34
CA LEU A 132 5.47 21.19 4.76
C LEU A 132 6.81 20.93 4.06
N GLU A 133 7.20 19.65 3.88
CA GLU A 133 8.41 19.28 3.14
C GLU A 133 8.32 19.68 1.65
N SER A 134 7.12 19.59 1.07
CA SER A 134 6.88 19.99 -0.32
C SER A 134 6.79 21.51 -0.52
N ASP A 135 6.36 22.27 0.50
CA ASP A 135 6.44 23.74 0.52
C ASP A 135 7.88 24.25 0.71
N GLU A 136 8.70 23.62 1.57
CA GLU A 136 10.13 23.97 1.70
C GLU A 136 10.91 23.70 0.40
N SER A 137 10.58 22.62 -0.30
CA SER A 137 11.19 22.28 -1.59
C SER A 137 10.86 23.29 -2.70
N ARG A 138 9.69 23.95 -2.64
CA ARG A 138 9.30 25.02 -3.58
C ARG A 138 9.90 26.38 -3.25
N SER A 139 10.24 26.63 -1.99
CA SER A 139 10.78 27.92 -1.56
C SER A 139 12.30 28.02 -1.67
N GLY A 140 13.01 26.92 -1.94
CA GLY A 140 14.45 26.88 -2.17
C GLY A 140 14.88 27.00 -3.64
N GLU A 141 13.93 27.23 -4.55
CA GLU A 141 14.17 27.30 -6.01
C GLU A 141 13.97 28.72 -6.60
N ASP A 142 13.73 29.72 -5.75
CA ASP A 142 13.70 31.18 -6.05
C ASP A 142 14.92 31.90 -5.48
#